data_AF-A0A162T719-F1
#
_entry.id   AF-A0A162T719-F1
#
_cell.length_a   1.000
_cell.length_b   1.000
_cell.length_c   1.000
_cell.angle_alpha   90.00
_cell.angle_beta   90.00
_cell.angle_gamma   90.00
#
_symmetry.space_group_name_H-M   'P 1'
#
loop_
_entity.id
_entity.type
_entity.pdbx_description
1 polymer ?
#
loop_
_entity_poly.entity_id
_entity_poly.type
_entity_poly.pdbx_seq_one_letter_code
_entity_poly.pdbx_strand_id
1 'polypeptide(L)'
;MEAVSTSRTFYRSFLGQIITNNSELTCLPVLQYIIEHGNTTVYEWRYGEPPLRIEESVLFVEPEASVTTDDAIDFGDAAIDFGTSDVELETGDIDWGQIDMLPDAHEATIDFSTTEDAELGIVVQEAGVEGGVAKDNEAFTMLDYHKTRNMFLDDLAELEAFLRQRLMEIQATAKESKMGFSFSQSHSSTEISPQELEVMLSHVLSTLDAINRPKLKNLALIRESPRYVDRVANSLQQHLRLADKVEGNRTTLAERRRTAATEQARLQPTLKKLIERTKELQADLEKNISKKYNNRPVHITGGVTSL
;
A
#
# COMPACT_ATOMS: atom_id res chain seq x y z
N MET A 1 -5.75 -24.38 -15.18
CA MET A 1 -6.71 -25.00 -14.25
C MET A 1 -6.33 -26.44 -13.92
N GLU A 2 -6.16 -27.32 -14.92
CA GLU A 2 -5.75 -28.72 -14.70
C GLU A 2 -4.49 -28.87 -13.82
N ALA A 3 -3.47 -28.05 -14.09
CA ALA A 3 -2.23 -27.99 -13.32
C ALA A 3 -2.39 -27.59 -11.84
N VAL A 4 -3.36 -26.73 -11.51
CA VAL A 4 -3.64 -26.29 -10.13
C VAL A 4 -4.54 -27.32 -9.42
N SER A 5 -5.33 -28.08 -10.17
CA SER A 5 -6.14 -29.19 -9.65
C SER A 5 -5.26 -30.25 -8.98
N THR A 6 -4.12 -30.60 -9.58
CA THR A 6 -3.18 -31.58 -8.97
C THR A 6 -2.65 -31.09 -7.62
N SER A 7 -2.25 -29.82 -7.54
CA SER A 7 -1.80 -29.18 -6.29
C SER A 7 -2.88 -29.22 -5.22
N ARG A 8 -4.14 -28.92 -5.58
CA ARG A 8 -5.28 -28.99 -4.67
C ARG A 8 -5.55 -30.42 -4.18
N THR A 9 -5.53 -31.41 -5.08
CA THR A 9 -5.73 -32.82 -4.71
C THR A 9 -4.67 -33.29 -3.72
N PHE A 10 -3.41 -32.88 -3.92
CA PHE A 10 -2.34 -33.16 -2.98
C PHE A 10 -2.60 -32.51 -1.61
N TYR A 11 -2.95 -31.22 -1.59
CA TYR A 11 -3.28 -30.52 -0.36
C TYR A 11 -4.44 -31.18 0.42
N ARG A 12 -5.53 -31.55 -0.28
CA ARG A 12 -6.66 -32.28 0.31
C ARG A 12 -6.24 -33.64 0.86
N SER A 13 -5.43 -34.41 0.12
CA SER A 13 -4.92 -35.70 0.57
C SER A 13 -4.06 -35.57 1.83
N PHE A 14 -3.24 -34.52 1.91
CA PHE A 14 -2.41 -34.25 3.06
C PHE A 14 -3.25 -33.87 4.29
N LEU A 15 -4.22 -32.98 4.14
CA LEU A 15 -5.14 -32.61 5.24
C LEU A 15 -5.96 -33.81 5.74
N GLY A 16 -6.44 -34.67 4.85
CA GLY A 16 -7.19 -35.87 5.22
C GLY A 16 -6.36 -36.91 5.99
N GLN A 17 -5.04 -36.91 5.82
CA GLN A 17 -4.12 -37.77 6.59
C GLN A 17 -3.81 -37.19 7.98
N ILE A 18 -3.75 -35.85 8.11
CA ILE A 18 -3.50 -35.17 9.38
C ILE A 18 -4.74 -35.12 10.26
N ILE A 19 -5.90 -34.85 9.65
CA ILE A 19 -7.17 -34.68 10.35
C ILE A 19 -7.93 -36.01 10.28
N THR A 20 -7.52 -36.95 11.15
CA THR A 20 -8.21 -38.23 11.31
C THR A 20 -9.68 -37.98 11.68
N ASN A 21 -10.62 -38.48 10.87
CA ASN A 21 -12.09 -38.46 11.06
C ASN A 21 -12.92 -37.34 10.41
N ASN A 22 -12.46 -36.63 9.38
CA ASN A 22 -13.34 -35.73 8.61
C ASN A 22 -13.31 -36.00 7.10
N SER A 23 -14.19 -36.89 6.64
CA SER A 23 -14.47 -37.12 5.21
C SER A 23 -15.07 -35.90 4.49
N GLU A 24 -15.54 -34.91 5.26
CA GLU A 24 -16.24 -33.71 4.77
C GLU A 24 -15.38 -32.44 4.82
N LEU A 25 -14.05 -32.54 4.91
CA LEU A 25 -13.20 -31.35 4.94
C LEU A 25 -13.34 -30.59 3.59
N THR A 26 -13.94 -29.41 3.65
CA THR A 26 -14.01 -28.48 2.52
C THR A 26 -12.78 -27.58 2.60
N CYS A 27 -11.84 -27.76 1.68
CA CYS A 27 -10.65 -26.93 1.57
C CYS A 27 -10.60 -26.24 0.22
N LEU A 28 -10.13 -24.99 0.22
CA LEU A 28 -10.02 -24.12 -0.95
C LEU A 28 -11.34 -24.07 -1.74
N PRO A 29 -12.46 -23.60 -1.12
CA PRO A 29 -13.81 -23.75 -1.66
C PRO A 29 -14.03 -23.01 -2.98
N VAL A 30 -13.46 -21.82 -3.14
CA VAL A 30 -13.63 -21.02 -4.36
C VAL A 30 -12.75 -21.58 -5.47
N LEU A 31 -11.51 -21.98 -5.15
CA LEU A 31 -10.64 -22.68 -6.08
C LEU A 31 -11.25 -24.01 -6.54
N GLN A 32 -11.85 -24.79 -5.62
CA GLN A 32 -12.58 -26.02 -5.97
C GLN A 32 -13.68 -25.73 -6.98
N TYR A 33 -14.53 -24.77 -6.65
CA TYR A 33 -15.68 -24.42 -7.47
C TYR A 33 -15.24 -23.99 -8.87
N ILE A 34 -14.22 -23.14 -9.00
CA ILE A 34 -13.71 -22.66 -10.30
C ILE A 34 -13.02 -23.78 -11.09
N ILE A 35 -12.39 -24.77 -10.43
CA ILE A 35 -11.86 -25.96 -11.12
C ILE A 35 -13.00 -26.80 -11.72
N GLU A 36 -14.10 -26.97 -10.99
CA GLU A 36 -15.22 -27.85 -11.37
C GLU A 36 -16.20 -27.19 -12.36
N HIS A 37 -16.55 -25.93 -12.12
CA HIS A 37 -17.61 -25.19 -12.84
C HIS A 37 -17.07 -24.07 -13.73
N GLY A 38 -15.81 -23.67 -13.55
CA GLY A 38 -15.21 -22.54 -14.27
C GLY A 38 -15.55 -21.17 -13.66
N ASN A 39 -15.24 -20.10 -14.40
CA ASN A 39 -15.55 -18.73 -13.97
C ASN A 39 -17.00 -18.38 -14.30
N THR A 40 -17.93 -18.82 -13.44
CA THR A 40 -19.36 -18.55 -13.57
C THR A 40 -19.77 -17.22 -12.93
N THR A 41 -21.05 -16.87 -13.00
CA THR A 41 -21.58 -15.68 -12.32
C THR A 41 -21.56 -15.85 -10.80
N VAL A 42 -21.45 -14.74 -10.08
CA VAL A 42 -21.58 -14.75 -8.61
C VAL A 42 -22.95 -15.27 -8.19
N TYR A 43 -24.00 -15.01 -8.98
CA TYR A 43 -25.32 -15.62 -8.81
C TYR A 43 -25.24 -17.15 -8.79
N GLU A 44 -24.69 -17.75 -9.85
CA GLU A 44 -24.60 -19.20 -9.99
C GLU A 44 -23.78 -19.85 -8.88
N TRP A 45 -22.69 -19.22 -8.46
CA TRP A 45 -21.90 -19.68 -7.32
C TRP A 45 -22.69 -19.65 -5.99
N ARG A 46 -23.51 -18.62 -5.79
CA ARG A 46 -24.26 -18.42 -4.55
C ARG A 46 -25.48 -19.33 -4.44
N TYR A 47 -26.18 -19.55 -5.55
CA TYR A 47 -27.46 -20.26 -5.58
C TYR A 47 -27.36 -21.68 -6.13
N GLY A 48 -26.23 -22.05 -6.75
CA GLY A 48 -26.00 -23.39 -7.31
C GLY A 48 -26.71 -23.65 -8.64
N GLU A 49 -27.41 -22.65 -9.19
CA GLU A 49 -28.13 -22.73 -10.46
C GLU A 49 -27.83 -21.51 -11.35
N PRO A 50 -27.70 -21.68 -12.68
CA PRO A 50 -27.40 -20.58 -13.58
C PRO A 50 -28.59 -19.59 -13.67
N PRO A 51 -28.32 -18.27 -13.76
CA PRO A 51 -29.38 -17.28 -13.88
C PRO A 51 -30.10 -17.36 -15.24
N LEU A 52 -31.41 -17.08 -15.28
CA LEU A 52 -32.17 -17.02 -16.54
C LEU A 52 -31.83 -15.77 -17.37
N ARG A 53 -31.42 -14.69 -16.70
CA ARG A 53 -31.03 -13.42 -17.33
C ARG A 53 -29.98 -12.71 -16.48
N ILE A 54 -29.01 -12.07 -17.15
CA ILE A 54 -27.98 -11.24 -16.52
C ILE A 54 -28.30 -9.78 -16.86
N GLU A 55 -28.41 -8.92 -15.85
CA GLU A 55 -28.54 -7.48 -16.00
C GLU A 55 -27.22 -6.82 -15.55
N GLU A 56 -26.30 -6.62 -16.51
CA GLU A 56 -25.04 -5.91 -16.26
C GLU A 56 -25.30 -4.42 -16.06
N SER A 57 -24.63 -3.83 -15.06
CA SER A 57 -24.62 -2.38 -14.86
C SER A 57 -23.87 -1.70 -16.01
N VAL A 58 -24.54 -0.79 -16.69
CA VAL A 58 -23.94 -0.03 -17.80
C VAL A 58 -22.94 0.96 -17.22
N LEU A 59 -21.70 0.93 -17.73
CA LEU A 59 -20.70 1.94 -17.43
C LEU A 59 -21.17 3.28 -18.01
N PHE A 60 -21.78 4.12 -17.17
CA PHE A 60 -22.06 5.50 -17.52
C PHE A 60 -20.74 6.28 -17.49
N VAL A 61 -20.13 6.44 -18.67
CA VAL A 61 -19.14 7.49 -18.90
C VAL A 61 -19.93 8.74 -19.21
N GLU A 62 -20.16 9.60 -18.20
CA GLU A 62 -20.63 10.94 -18.49
C GLU A 62 -19.57 11.62 -19.38
N PRO A 63 -19.93 12.16 -20.56
CA PRO A 63 -18.98 12.91 -21.34
C PRO A 63 -18.51 14.09 -20.48
N GLU A 64 -17.20 14.24 -20.33
CA GLU A 64 -16.63 15.33 -19.53
C GLU A 64 -17.32 16.63 -19.92
N ALA A 65 -18.07 17.20 -18.98
CA ALA A 65 -18.57 18.55 -19.14
C ALA A 65 -17.34 19.42 -19.37
N SER A 66 -17.27 20.07 -20.53
CA SER A 66 -16.24 21.05 -20.82
C SER A 66 -16.17 21.98 -19.62
N VAL A 67 -15.05 21.94 -18.89
CA VAL A 67 -14.81 22.86 -17.79
C VAL A 67 -14.85 24.25 -18.39
N THR A 68 -16.00 24.91 -18.30
CA THR A 68 -16.13 26.32 -18.62
C THR A 68 -15.21 27.02 -17.65
N THR A 69 -14.17 27.64 -18.19
CA THR A 69 -13.11 28.37 -17.48
C THR A 69 -13.62 29.67 -16.83
N ASP A 70 -14.88 29.70 -16.38
CA ASP A 70 -15.55 30.90 -15.87
C ASP A 70 -15.64 30.95 -14.33
N ASP A 71 -15.40 29.83 -13.64
CA ASP A 71 -15.26 29.80 -12.18
C ASP A 71 -13.82 29.53 -11.75
N ALA A 72 -12.88 30.22 -12.40
CA ALA A 72 -11.55 30.39 -11.83
C ALA A 72 -11.72 31.15 -10.50
N ILE A 73 -11.56 30.46 -9.38
CA ILE A 73 -11.34 31.11 -8.09
C ILE A 73 -10.03 31.88 -8.22
N ASP A 74 -10.18 33.18 -8.46
CA ASP A 74 -9.13 34.18 -8.45
C ASP A 74 -8.58 34.26 -7.02
N PHE A 75 -7.47 33.57 -6.77
CA PHE A 75 -6.60 33.86 -5.62
C PHE A 75 -5.86 35.16 -5.92
N GLY A 76 -6.63 36.23 -6.04
CA GLY A 76 -6.17 37.56 -6.41
C GLY A 76 -4.96 37.95 -5.58
N ASP A 77 -4.16 38.82 -6.18
CA ASP A 77 -2.98 39.53 -5.69
C ASP A 77 -3.26 40.39 -4.44
N ALA A 78 -4.03 39.86 -3.48
CA ALA A 78 -4.08 40.35 -2.13
C ALA A 78 -2.75 39.97 -1.49
N ALA A 79 -1.81 40.91 -1.52
CA ALA A 79 -0.67 40.93 -0.62
C ALA A 79 -1.18 40.59 0.79
N ILE A 80 -0.98 39.33 1.19
CA ILE A 80 -1.26 38.87 2.55
C ILE A 80 -0.24 39.60 3.42
N ASP A 81 -0.71 40.66 4.09
CA ASP A 81 0.02 41.34 5.15
C ASP A 81 0.18 40.35 6.31
N PHE A 82 1.28 39.61 6.29
CA PHE A 82 1.77 38.92 7.46
C PHE A 82 2.26 40.00 8.43
N GLY A 83 1.31 40.59 9.16
CA GLY A 83 1.59 41.47 10.27
C GLY A 83 2.66 40.84 11.16
N THR A 84 3.61 41.67 11.60
CA THR A 84 4.86 41.35 12.28
C THR A 84 4.68 40.79 13.70
N SER A 85 3.79 39.82 13.87
CA SER A 85 3.69 39.01 15.08
C SER A 85 4.36 37.68 14.79
N ASP A 86 5.46 37.42 15.49
CA ASP A 86 6.15 36.13 15.55
C ASP A 86 5.13 35.01 15.77
N VAL A 87 4.75 34.34 14.68
CA VAL A 87 4.10 33.04 14.75
C VAL A 87 5.23 32.04 14.85
N GLU A 88 5.48 31.56 16.06
CA GLU A 88 6.30 30.37 16.30
C GLU A 88 5.66 29.21 15.51
N LEU A 89 6.22 28.93 14.34
CA LEU A 89 6.00 27.67 13.63
C LEU A 89 6.63 26.57 14.49
N GLU A 90 5.83 25.94 15.35
CA GLU A 90 6.13 24.60 15.81
C GLU A 90 6.31 23.73 14.56
N THR A 91 7.55 23.34 14.30
CA THR A 91 7.92 22.30 13.34
C THR A 91 7.38 20.96 13.86
N GLY A 92 6.07 20.77 13.78
CA GLY A 92 5.46 19.46 13.73
C GLY A 92 5.64 18.93 12.31
N ASP A 93 6.33 17.81 12.18
CA ASP A 93 6.47 17.06 10.92
C ASP A 93 5.10 16.84 10.27
N ILE A 94 4.75 17.67 9.29
CA ILE A 94 3.61 17.39 8.43
C ILE A 94 4.12 16.46 7.33
N ASP A 95 3.97 15.16 7.58
CA ASP A 95 4.19 14.07 6.64
C ASP A 95 3.19 14.17 5.48
N TRP A 96 3.67 14.67 4.33
CA TRP A 96 2.90 14.83 3.10
C TRP A 96 3.10 13.67 2.10
N GLY A 97 3.27 12.45 2.60
CA GLY A 97 2.95 11.27 1.79
C GLY A 97 4.10 10.30 1.66
N GLN A 98 4.27 9.51 2.70
CA GLN A 98 4.53 8.10 2.53
C GLN A 98 3.19 7.37 2.33
N ILE A 99 2.60 7.45 1.13
CA ILE A 99 1.66 6.42 0.67
C ILE A 99 2.54 5.28 0.16
N ASP A 100 3.14 4.56 1.11
CA ASP A 100 3.44 3.16 0.89
C ASP A 100 2.14 2.52 0.41
N MET A 101 2.22 1.84 -0.74
CA MET A 101 1.35 0.75 -1.16
C MET A 101 -0.08 0.86 -0.62
N LEU A 102 -1.01 1.39 -1.45
CA LEU A 102 -2.45 1.36 -1.15
C LEU A 102 -2.78 0.12 -0.31
N PRO A 103 -3.08 0.26 1.00
CA PRO A 103 -3.81 -0.81 1.66
C PRO A 103 -5.11 -0.91 0.89
N ASP A 104 -5.58 -2.14 0.65
CA ASP A 104 -6.81 -2.39 -0.07
C ASP A 104 -7.88 -1.40 0.39
N ALA A 105 -8.23 -0.44 -0.49
CA ALA A 105 -9.21 0.59 -0.23
C ALA A 105 -10.65 0.02 -0.28
N HIS A 106 -10.81 -1.18 0.23
CA HIS A 106 -12.06 -1.84 0.63
C HIS A 106 -12.17 -1.93 2.15
N GLU A 107 -11.13 -1.60 2.93
CA GLU A 107 -11.23 -1.43 4.38
C GLU A 107 -11.30 0.05 4.76
N ALA A 108 -12.28 0.77 4.21
CA ALA A 108 -12.84 1.87 4.97
C ALA A 108 -13.59 1.23 6.14
N THR A 109 -13.02 1.33 7.34
CA THR A 109 -13.59 0.86 8.60
C THR A 109 -14.97 1.49 8.79
N ILE A 110 -16.01 0.79 8.32
CA ILE A 110 -17.40 1.05 8.73
C ILE A 110 -17.53 0.42 10.11
N ASP A 111 -17.65 1.28 11.11
CA ASP A 111 -17.99 0.92 12.47
C ASP A 111 -19.38 0.24 12.49
N PHE A 112 -19.40 -1.08 12.68
CA PHE A 112 -20.61 -1.90 12.84
C PHE A 112 -21.08 -2.00 14.31
N SER A 113 -20.64 -1.10 15.20
CA SER A 113 -21.10 -1.09 16.61
C SER A 113 -22.51 -0.52 16.83
N THR A 114 -23.33 -0.37 15.78
CA THR A 114 -24.79 -0.22 15.93
C THR A 114 -25.45 -1.60 15.92
N THR A 115 -25.27 -2.33 17.02
CA THR A 115 -26.16 -3.41 17.42
C THR A 115 -27.49 -2.82 17.87
N GLU A 116 -28.38 -2.48 16.94
CA GLU A 116 -29.77 -2.12 17.23
C GLU A 116 -30.62 -2.20 15.95
N ASP A 117 -30.66 -3.38 15.33
CA ASP A 117 -31.82 -3.78 14.52
C ASP A 117 -32.30 -5.14 15.05
N ALA A 118 -33.20 -5.01 16.02
CA ALA A 118 -33.94 -6.09 16.63
C ALA A 118 -34.82 -6.77 15.57
N GLU A 119 -34.70 -8.11 15.51
CA GLU A 119 -35.82 -9.05 15.32
C GLU A 119 -36.96 -8.59 14.39
N LEU A 120 -36.65 -8.31 13.11
CA LEU A 120 -37.66 -8.44 12.07
C LEU A 120 -37.75 -9.91 11.70
N GLY A 121 -38.80 -10.58 12.19
CA GLY A 121 -39.13 -11.96 11.89
C GLY A 121 -39.16 -12.19 10.37
N ILE A 122 -38.10 -12.82 9.86
CA ILE A 122 -38.02 -13.25 8.47
C ILE A 122 -38.95 -14.45 8.31
N VAL A 123 -40.12 -14.21 7.73
CA VAL A 123 -40.97 -15.26 7.19
C VAL A 123 -40.24 -15.86 6.00
N VAL A 124 -39.80 -17.11 6.13
CA VAL A 124 -39.36 -17.93 4.99
C VAL A 124 -40.59 -18.17 4.13
N GLN A 125 -40.79 -17.34 3.11
CA GLN A 125 -41.67 -17.69 2.00
C GLN A 125 -40.86 -18.60 1.08
N GLU A 126 -41.24 -19.87 1.06
CA GLU A 126 -40.95 -20.81 -0.03
C GLU A 126 -41.61 -20.27 -1.32
N ALA A 127 -41.04 -19.21 -1.89
CA ALA A 127 -41.35 -18.79 -3.25
C ALA A 127 -40.47 -19.64 -4.17
N GLY A 128 -41.13 -20.48 -4.96
CA GLY A 128 -40.50 -21.37 -5.93
C GLY A 128 -39.48 -20.65 -6.80
N VAL A 129 -38.36 -21.36 -7.01
CA VAL A 129 -37.24 -20.99 -7.86
C VAL A 129 -37.71 -21.01 -9.32
N GLU A 130 -38.31 -19.91 -9.77
CA GLU A 130 -38.31 -19.56 -11.20
C GLU A 130 -37.02 -18.77 -11.43
N GLY A 131 -36.03 -19.42 -12.07
CA GLY A 131 -34.63 -19.03 -12.12
C GLY A 131 -34.39 -17.51 -12.17
N GLY A 132 -33.64 -17.02 -11.19
CA GLY A 132 -33.54 -15.59 -10.92
C GLY A 132 -32.76 -14.82 -11.97
N VAL A 133 -32.97 -13.51 -11.96
CA VAL A 133 -32.20 -12.55 -12.74
C VAL A 133 -30.99 -12.13 -11.91
N ALA A 134 -29.79 -12.35 -12.43
CA ALA A 134 -28.55 -11.87 -11.80
C ALA A 134 -28.45 -10.35 -12.00
N LYS A 135 -28.44 -9.59 -10.90
CA LYS A 135 -28.39 -8.12 -10.91
C LYS A 135 -27.22 -7.60 -10.09
N ASP A 136 -26.79 -6.38 -10.38
CA ASP A 136 -25.75 -5.66 -9.65
C ASP A 136 -24.48 -6.52 -9.47
N ASN A 137 -24.08 -6.80 -8.23
CA ASN A 137 -22.89 -7.58 -7.92
C ASN A 137 -22.98 -9.04 -8.37
N GLU A 138 -24.20 -9.58 -8.45
CA GLU A 138 -24.43 -10.99 -8.81
C GLU A 138 -24.34 -11.23 -10.32
N ALA A 139 -24.42 -10.15 -11.12
CA ALA A 139 -24.25 -10.19 -12.57
C ALA A 139 -22.77 -10.37 -12.98
N PHE A 140 -21.82 -10.01 -12.12
CA PHE A 140 -20.40 -10.18 -12.41
C PHE A 140 -19.98 -11.65 -12.37
N THR A 141 -18.90 -11.98 -13.08
CA THR A 141 -18.25 -13.27 -12.92
C THR A 141 -17.49 -13.33 -11.59
N MET A 142 -17.27 -14.54 -11.07
CA MET A 142 -16.55 -14.78 -9.82
C MET A 142 -15.17 -14.13 -9.77
N LEU A 143 -14.45 -14.10 -10.89
CA LEU A 143 -13.12 -13.46 -10.95
C LEU A 143 -13.16 -11.95 -11.23
N ASP A 144 -14.29 -11.42 -11.70
CA ASP A 144 -14.45 -9.97 -11.92
C ASP A 144 -14.85 -9.25 -10.64
N TYR A 145 -15.75 -9.84 -9.84
CA TYR A 145 -16.19 -9.27 -8.57
C TYR A 145 -15.07 -9.32 -7.51
N HIS A 146 -14.71 -8.18 -6.89
CA HIS A 146 -13.55 -8.12 -6.00
C HIS A 146 -13.61 -9.12 -4.83
N LYS A 147 -14.77 -9.35 -4.21
CA LYS A 147 -14.87 -10.21 -3.02
C LYS A 147 -14.54 -11.66 -3.36
N THR A 148 -15.18 -12.19 -4.39
CA THR A 148 -14.99 -13.58 -4.83
C THR A 148 -13.62 -13.77 -5.48
N ARG A 149 -13.09 -12.75 -6.16
CA ARG A 149 -11.70 -12.74 -6.62
C ARG A 149 -10.72 -12.79 -5.45
N ASN A 150 -10.94 -12.02 -4.38
CA ASN A 150 -10.08 -12.04 -3.20
C ASN A 150 -10.15 -13.39 -2.49
N MET A 151 -11.33 -13.99 -2.33
CA MET A 151 -11.45 -15.36 -1.80
C MET A 151 -10.67 -16.38 -2.64
N PHE A 152 -10.69 -16.25 -3.97
CA PHE A 152 -9.89 -17.10 -4.85
C PHE A 152 -8.38 -16.85 -4.69
N LEU A 153 -7.96 -15.60 -4.47
CA LEU A 153 -6.57 -15.25 -4.18
C LEU A 153 -6.12 -15.83 -2.84
N ASP A 154 -6.97 -15.77 -1.81
CA ASP A 154 -6.72 -16.34 -0.49
C ASP A 154 -6.53 -17.86 -0.59
N ASP A 155 -7.41 -18.55 -1.33
CA ASP A 155 -7.28 -19.98 -1.61
C ASP A 155 -5.94 -20.31 -2.31
N LEU A 156 -5.51 -19.50 -3.27
CA LEU A 156 -4.24 -19.70 -3.95
C LEU A 156 -3.03 -19.40 -3.03
N ALA A 157 -3.13 -18.40 -2.16
CA ALA A 157 -2.09 -18.05 -1.19
C ALA A 157 -1.94 -19.14 -0.11
N GLU A 158 -3.05 -19.72 0.36
CA GLU A 158 -3.03 -20.89 1.25
C GLU A 158 -2.31 -22.07 0.60
N LEU A 159 -2.63 -22.36 -0.67
CA LEU A 159 -2.00 -23.43 -1.43
C LEU A 159 -0.50 -23.17 -1.69
N GLU A 160 -0.13 -21.93 -1.99
CA GLU A 160 1.27 -21.50 -2.14
C GLU A 160 2.06 -21.70 -0.84
N ALA A 161 1.51 -21.24 0.29
CA ALA A 161 2.14 -21.36 1.59
C ALA A 161 2.36 -22.83 1.98
N PHE A 162 1.35 -23.67 1.77
CA PHE A 162 1.44 -25.11 1.98
C PHE A 162 2.56 -25.74 1.12
N LEU A 163 2.58 -25.48 -0.18
CA LEU A 163 3.58 -26.06 -1.09
C LEU A 163 5.01 -25.62 -0.73
N ARG A 164 5.20 -24.34 -0.36
CA ARG A 164 6.50 -23.84 0.10
C ARG A 164 6.93 -24.50 1.40
N GLN A 165 6.04 -24.58 2.38
CA GLN A 165 6.33 -25.24 3.64
C GLN A 165 6.73 -26.71 3.39
N ARG A 166 5.95 -27.42 2.58
CA ARG A 166 6.19 -28.83 2.31
C ARG A 166 7.50 -29.07 1.55
N LEU A 167 7.84 -28.19 0.61
CA LEU A 167 9.12 -28.24 -0.10
C LEU A 167 10.30 -28.04 0.88
N MET A 168 10.20 -27.08 1.80
CA MET A 168 11.23 -26.85 2.82
C MET A 168 11.38 -28.05 3.77
N GLU A 169 10.28 -28.66 4.22
CA GLU A 169 10.30 -29.86 5.08
C GLU A 169 11.02 -31.04 4.41
N ILE A 170 10.71 -31.30 3.13
CA ILE A 170 11.35 -32.39 2.35
C ILE A 170 12.85 -32.10 2.17
N GLN A 171 13.22 -30.85 1.90
CA GLN A 171 14.63 -30.47 1.75
C GLN A 171 15.41 -30.51 3.08
N ALA A 172 14.76 -30.18 4.20
CA ALA A 172 15.35 -30.24 5.54
C ALA A 172 15.56 -31.69 5.99
N THR A 173 14.55 -32.57 5.83
CA THR A 173 14.67 -33.99 6.16
C THR A 173 15.74 -34.69 5.33
N ALA A 174 15.91 -34.34 4.05
CA ALA A 174 17.01 -34.84 3.22
C ALA A 174 18.41 -34.44 3.73
N LYS A 175 18.53 -33.30 4.42
CA LYS A 175 19.78 -32.84 5.05
C LYS A 175 20.00 -33.49 6.42
N GLU A 176 18.95 -33.64 7.24
CA GLU A 176 19.01 -34.26 8.58
C GLU A 176 19.15 -35.78 8.54
N SER A 177 18.63 -36.46 7.52
CA SER A 177 18.83 -37.90 7.33
C SER A 177 20.32 -38.27 7.15
N LYS A 178 21.17 -37.30 6.74
CA LYS A 178 22.65 -37.44 6.72
C LYS A 178 23.29 -37.29 8.12
N MET A 179 22.56 -36.77 9.11
CA MET A 179 23.01 -36.49 10.48
C MET A 179 22.43 -37.45 11.54
N GLY A 180 21.72 -38.51 11.13
CA GLY A 180 21.47 -39.69 11.97
C GLY A 180 20.37 -39.60 13.02
N PHE A 181 19.53 -38.56 13.03
CA PHE A 181 18.38 -38.47 13.93
C PHE A 181 17.13 -38.04 13.15
N SER A 182 16.29 -38.99 12.72
CA SER A 182 14.98 -38.67 12.15
C SER A 182 13.89 -38.99 13.16
N PHE A 183 13.41 -37.96 13.86
CA PHE A 183 12.09 -37.96 14.49
C PHE A 183 11.13 -37.24 13.55
N SER A 184 10.70 -37.92 12.49
CA SER A 184 9.54 -37.48 11.73
C SER A 184 8.68 -38.70 11.45
N GLN A 185 7.53 -38.76 12.12
CA GLN A 185 6.43 -39.60 11.66
C GLN A 185 6.05 -39.07 10.28
N SER A 186 6.56 -39.73 9.24
CA SER A 186 6.19 -39.45 7.86
C SER A 186 4.74 -39.89 7.69
N HIS A 187 3.81 -38.96 7.88
CA HIS A 187 2.38 -39.21 7.67
C HIS A 187 1.98 -39.22 6.19
N SER A 188 2.90 -39.07 5.24
CA SER A 188 2.57 -39.09 3.81
C SER A 188 2.89 -40.43 3.17
N SER A 189 1.86 -41.23 2.89
CA SER A 189 1.94 -42.33 1.90
C SER A 189 1.89 -41.83 0.46
N THR A 190 1.79 -40.52 0.25
CA THR A 190 1.88 -39.84 -1.04
C THR A 190 3.30 -39.28 -1.20
N GLU A 191 4.22 -40.14 -1.64
CA GLU A 191 5.60 -39.76 -1.96
C GLU A 191 5.62 -38.87 -3.21
N ILE A 192 5.40 -37.57 -3.04
CA ILE A 192 5.62 -36.59 -4.12
C ILE A 192 7.07 -36.13 -4.05
N SER A 193 7.75 -36.15 -5.20
CA SER A 193 9.14 -35.71 -5.32
C SER A 193 9.27 -34.19 -5.11
N PRO A 194 10.41 -33.68 -4.64
CA PRO A 194 10.62 -32.24 -4.50
C PRO A 194 10.50 -31.51 -5.84
N GLN A 195 10.87 -32.16 -6.96
CA GLN A 195 10.72 -31.62 -8.31
C GLN A 195 9.24 -31.44 -8.69
N GLU A 196 8.39 -32.40 -8.36
CA GLU A 196 6.94 -32.29 -8.60
C GLU A 196 6.31 -31.17 -7.75
N LEU A 197 6.77 -30.99 -6.49
CA LEU A 197 6.34 -29.85 -5.68
C LEU A 197 6.76 -28.50 -6.28
N GLU A 198 7.99 -28.41 -6.81
CA GLU A 198 8.47 -27.20 -7.49
C GLU A 198 7.62 -26.88 -8.73
N VAL A 199 7.24 -27.90 -9.50
CA VAL A 199 6.33 -27.76 -10.64
C VAL A 199 4.95 -27.29 -10.18
N MET A 200 4.36 -27.93 -9.16
CA MET A 200 3.08 -27.52 -8.58
C MET A 200 3.09 -26.08 -8.09
N LEU A 201 4.15 -25.68 -7.38
CA LEU A 201 4.34 -24.32 -6.88
C LEU A 201 4.48 -23.32 -8.04
N SER A 202 5.23 -23.67 -9.09
CA SER A 202 5.37 -22.82 -10.27
C SER A 202 4.03 -22.54 -10.97
N HIS A 203 3.14 -23.54 -11.02
CA HIS A 203 1.80 -23.38 -11.59
C HIS A 203 0.89 -22.49 -10.75
N VAL A 204 0.95 -22.64 -9.41
CA VAL A 204 0.19 -21.77 -8.48
C VAL A 204 0.69 -20.33 -8.59
N LEU A 205 2.01 -20.11 -8.57
CA LEU A 205 2.62 -18.79 -8.74
C LEU A 205 2.28 -18.17 -10.09
N SER A 206 2.32 -18.94 -11.18
CA SER A 206 1.93 -18.46 -12.50
C SER A 206 0.45 -18.07 -12.56
N THR A 207 -0.42 -18.76 -11.80
CA THR A 207 -1.85 -18.43 -11.72
C THR A 207 -2.07 -17.15 -10.91
N LEU A 208 -1.37 -17.02 -9.77
CA LEU A 208 -1.36 -15.80 -8.97
C LEU A 208 -0.87 -14.59 -9.76
N ASP A 209 0.23 -14.72 -10.51
CA ASP A 209 0.72 -13.66 -11.39
C ASP A 209 -0.33 -13.30 -12.44
N ALA A 210 -0.91 -14.30 -13.12
CA ALA A 210 -1.89 -14.07 -14.17
C ALA A 210 -3.13 -13.31 -13.70
N ILE A 211 -3.65 -13.62 -12.50
CA ILE A 211 -4.82 -12.94 -11.96
C ILE A 211 -4.49 -11.59 -11.31
N ASN A 212 -3.29 -11.43 -10.73
CA ASN A 212 -2.83 -10.16 -10.18
C ASN A 212 -2.21 -9.21 -11.22
N ARG A 213 -2.26 -9.54 -12.52
CA ARG A 213 -1.79 -8.65 -13.58
C ARG A 213 -2.46 -7.28 -13.42
N PRO A 214 -1.69 -6.18 -13.33
CA PRO A 214 -2.26 -4.86 -13.07
C PRO A 214 -3.36 -4.47 -14.05
N LYS A 215 -3.21 -4.84 -15.33
CA LYS A 215 -4.24 -4.61 -16.35
C LYS A 215 -5.55 -5.33 -16.04
N LEU A 216 -5.48 -6.60 -15.61
CA LEU A 216 -6.67 -7.40 -15.30
C LEU A 216 -7.35 -6.89 -14.02
N LYS A 217 -6.56 -6.60 -12.97
CA LYS A 217 -7.08 -5.97 -11.74
C LYS A 217 -7.78 -4.65 -12.04
N ASN A 218 -7.15 -3.78 -12.83
CA ASN A 218 -7.73 -2.48 -13.18
C ASN A 218 -9.00 -2.65 -14.03
N LEU A 219 -9.02 -3.56 -15.01
CA LEU A 219 -10.22 -3.84 -15.80
C LEU A 219 -11.38 -4.31 -14.93
N ALA A 220 -11.13 -5.22 -14.00
CA ALA A 220 -12.15 -5.69 -13.07
C ALA A 220 -12.69 -4.55 -12.19
N LEU A 221 -11.80 -3.68 -11.67
CA LEU A 221 -12.20 -2.50 -10.88
C LEU A 221 -13.00 -1.49 -11.70
N ILE A 222 -12.67 -1.30 -12.98
CA ILE A 222 -13.43 -0.44 -13.90
C ILE A 222 -14.82 -1.01 -14.15
N ARG A 223 -14.93 -2.33 -14.37
CA ARG A 223 -16.24 -3.00 -14.56
C ARG A 223 -17.11 -2.92 -13.32
N GLU A 224 -16.51 -3.10 -12.14
CA GLU A 224 -17.23 -3.08 -10.88
C GLU A 224 -17.67 -1.67 -10.46
N SER A 225 -16.82 -0.66 -10.69
CA SER A 225 -17.09 0.71 -10.25
C SER A 225 -16.80 1.72 -11.36
N PRO A 226 -17.84 2.34 -11.96
CA PRO A 226 -17.68 3.40 -12.96
C PRO A 226 -16.82 4.56 -12.46
N ARG A 227 -16.96 4.90 -11.16
CA ARG A 227 -16.19 5.99 -10.50
C ARG A 227 -14.72 5.66 -10.27
N TYR A 228 -14.28 4.43 -10.52
CA TYR A 228 -12.87 4.07 -10.33
C TYR A 228 -11.96 4.87 -11.27
N VAL A 229 -12.38 5.05 -12.52
CA VAL A 229 -11.62 5.83 -13.52
C VAL A 229 -11.47 7.27 -13.07
N ASP A 230 -12.56 7.92 -12.65
CA ASP A 230 -12.55 9.31 -12.18
C ASP A 230 -11.64 9.48 -10.96
N ARG A 231 -11.68 8.54 -10.01
CA ARG A 231 -10.81 8.56 -8.84
C ARG A 231 -9.34 8.48 -9.22
N VAL A 232 -8.98 7.58 -10.15
CA VAL A 232 -7.61 7.43 -10.63
C VAL A 232 -7.16 8.68 -11.39
N ALA A 233 -8.02 9.24 -12.25
CA ALA A 233 -7.74 10.46 -13.00
C ALA A 233 -7.49 11.66 -12.07
N ASN A 234 -8.37 11.86 -11.08
CA ASN A 234 -8.24 12.93 -10.08
C ASN A 234 -6.96 12.78 -9.25
N SER A 235 -6.65 11.56 -8.80
CA SER A 235 -5.40 11.27 -8.07
C SER A 235 -4.18 11.60 -8.92
N LEU A 236 -4.16 11.19 -10.20
CA LEU A 236 -3.05 11.49 -11.11
C LEU A 236 -2.89 13.00 -11.33
N GLN A 237 -4.01 13.72 -11.50
CA GLN A 237 -4.00 15.18 -11.65
C GLN A 237 -3.46 15.86 -10.38
N GLN A 238 -3.82 15.37 -9.19
CA GLN A 238 -3.28 15.86 -7.93
C GLN A 238 -1.77 15.62 -7.83
N HIS A 239 -1.28 14.43 -8.20
CA HIS A 239 0.14 14.13 -8.22
C HIS A 239 0.92 15.04 -9.19
N LEU A 240 0.34 15.35 -10.35
CA LEU A 240 0.94 16.26 -11.32
C LEU A 240 1.04 17.70 -10.77
N ARG A 241 -0.03 18.20 -10.14
CA ARG A 241 -0.02 19.51 -9.46
C ARG A 241 1.02 19.58 -8.34
N LEU A 242 1.19 18.49 -7.58
CA LEU A 242 2.20 18.41 -6.53
C LEU A 242 3.62 18.43 -7.12
N ALA A 243 3.85 17.69 -8.20
CA ALA A 243 5.15 17.69 -8.90
C ALA A 243 5.52 19.09 -9.40
N ASP A 244 4.58 19.80 -10.03
CA ASP A 244 4.78 21.18 -10.50
C ASP A 244 5.10 22.14 -9.34
N LYS A 245 4.40 22.00 -8.21
CA LYS A 245 4.66 22.80 -7.00
C LYS A 245 6.05 22.54 -6.43
N VAL A 246 6.46 21.28 -6.33
CA VAL A 246 7.80 20.91 -5.84
C VAL A 246 8.88 21.46 -6.76
N GLU A 247 8.67 21.42 -8.08
CA GLU A 247 9.61 21.97 -9.05
C GLU A 247 9.71 23.51 -8.94
N GLY A 248 8.59 24.21 -8.75
CA GLY A 248 8.59 25.66 -8.46
C GLY A 248 9.27 26.03 -7.13
N ASN A 249 9.12 25.19 -6.10
CA ASN A 249 9.84 25.36 -4.84
C ASN A 249 11.35 25.16 -5.02
N ARG A 250 11.76 24.19 -5.84
CA ARG A 250 13.17 23.90 -6.14
C ARG A 250 13.84 25.11 -6.80
N THR A 251 13.19 25.76 -7.76
CA THR A 251 13.73 26.96 -8.43
C THR A 251 13.84 28.14 -7.45
N THR A 252 12.79 28.38 -6.66
CA THR A 252 12.77 29.44 -5.64
C THR A 252 13.87 29.24 -4.59
N LEU A 253 14.06 28.01 -4.12
CA LEU A 253 15.12 27.69 -3.15
C LEU A 253 16.52 27.84 -3.75
N ALA A 254 16.70 27.48 -5.03
CA ALA A 254 17.96 27.67 -5.72
C ALA A 254 18.33 29.17 -5.82
N GLU A 255 17.36 30.04 -6.11
CA GLU A 255 17.59 31.48 -6.16
C GLU A 255 17.88 32.05 -4.77
N ARG A 256 17.10 31.67 -3.74
CA ARG A 256 17.37 32.05 -2.35
C ARG A 256 18.76 31.61 -1.88
N ARG A 257 19.20 30.41 -2.27
CA ARG A 257 20.55 29.92 -1.96
C ARG A 257 21.61 30.78 -2.65
N ARG A 258 21.37 31.20 -3.90
CA ARG A 258 22.29 32.05 -4.65
C ARG A 258 22.41 33.44 -4.01
N THR A 259 21.28 34.08 -3.68
CA THR A 259 21.28 35.40 -3.05
C THR A 259 21.94 35.36 -1.67
N ALA A 260 21.61 34.37 -0.84
CA ALA A 260 22.26 34.16 0.46
C ALA A 260 23.79 33.97 0.32
N ALA A 261 24.25 33.19 -0.67
CA ALA A 261 25.68 33.01 -0.92
C ALA A 261 26.37 34.31 -1.36
N THR A 262 25.72 35.13 -2.19
CA THR A 262 26.27 36.44 -2.60
C THR A 262 26.33 37.43 -1.42
N GLU A 263 25.31 37.46 -0.58
CA GLU A 263 25.27 38.27 0.63
C GLU A 263 26.34 37.84 1.63
N GLN A 264 26.48 36.53 1.85
CA GLN A 264 27.55 35.98 2.68
C GLN A 264 28.92 36.40 2.15
N ALA A 265 29.19 36.25 0.84
CA ALA A 265 30.46 36.64 0.24
C ALA A 265 30.73 38.16 0.37
N ARG A 266 29.69 38.99 0.29
CA ARG A 266 29.77 40.45 0.48
C ARG A 266 30.11 40.84 1.92
N LEU A 267 29.50 40.18 2.90
CA LEU A 267 29.66 40.51 4.33
C LEU A 267 30.92 39.90 4.94
N GLN A 268 31.41 38.79 4.40
CA GLN A 268 32.59 38.09 4.91
C GLN A 268 33.87 38.94 5.04
N PRO A 269 34.26 39.81 4.09
CA PRO A 269 35.43 40.68 4.27
C PRO A 269 35.23 41.70 5.40
N THR A 270 34.04 42.25 5.56
CA THR A 270 33.72 43.20 6.63
C THR A 270 33.79 42.51 7.99
N LEU A 271 33.24 41.29 8.09
CA LEU A 271 33.33 40.47 9.29
C LEU A 271 34.78 40.18 9.68
N LYS A 272 35.64 39.80 8.71
CA LYS A 272 37.08 39.58 8.94
C LYS A 272 37.78 40.81 9.50
N LYS A 273 37.54 41.99 8.92
CA LYS A 273 38.11 43.26 9.42
C LYS A 273 37.63 43.57 10.84
N LEU A 274 36.36 43.31 11.15
CA LEU A 274 35.81 43.54 12.49
C LEU A 274 36.48 42.65 13.53
N ILE A 275 36.69 41.36 13.20
CA ILE A 275 37.40 40.39 14.05
C ILE A 275 38.84 40.84 14.28
N GLU A 276 39.57 41.23 13.23
CA GLU A 276 40.95 41.75 13.36
C GLU A 276 41.01 42.96 14.29
N ARG A 277 40.13 43.95 14.10
CA ARG A 277 40.08 45.14 14.97
C ARG A 277 39.70 44.85 16.40
N THR A 278 38.84 43.86 16.63
CA THR A 278 38.44 43.48 17.98
C THR A 278 39.59 42.75 18.69
N LYS A 279 40.37 41.94 17.97
CA LYS A 279 41.60 41.30 18.50
C LYS A 279 42.70 42.33 18.82
N GLU A 280 42.88 43.35 17.97
CA GLU A 280 43.79 44.48 18.25
C GLU A 280 43.37 45.25 19.52
N LEU A 281 42.09 45.62 19.62
CA LEU A 281 41.52 46.28 20.80
C LEU A 281 41.68 45.45 22.07
N GLN A 282 41.48 44.13 21.98
CA GLN A 282 41.69 43.22 23.10
C GLN A 282 43.14 43.29 23.59
N ALA A 283 44.12 43.16 22.68
CA ALA A 283 45.54 43.21 23.02
C ALA A 283 45.95 44.55 23.65
N ASP A 284 45.40 45.66 23.12
CA ASP A 284 45.64 46.99 23.67
C ASP A 284 45.04 47.18 25.07
N LEU A 285 43.85 46.64 25.31
CA LEU A 285 43.21 46.66 26.63
C LEU A 285 43.98 45.81 27.64
N GLU A 286 44.38 44.58 27.27
CA GLU A 286 45.20 43.69 28.10
C GLU A 286 46.51 44.37 28.51
N LYS A 287 47.20 45.03 27.56
CA LYS A 287 48.42 45.78 27.81
C LYS A 287 48.19 46.98 28.72
N ASN A 288 47.11 47.74 28.52
CA ASN A 288 46.78 48.88 29.36
C ASN A 288 46.42 48.48 30.80
N ILE A 289 45.67 47.39 30.98
CA ILE A 289 45.35 46.85 32.31
C ILE A 289 46.64 46.32 32.96
N SER A 290 47.45 45.54 32.24
CA SER A 290 48.73 45.03 32.75
C SER A 290 49.65 46.15 33.29
N LYS A 291 49.76 47.27 32.57
CA LYS A 291 50.50 48.45 33.03
C LYS A 291 49.97 49.03 34.34
N LYS A 292 48.64 49.08 34.52
CA LYS A 292 48.02 49.57 35.77
C LYS A 292 48.23 48.62 36.96
N TYR A 293 48.50 47.34 36.70
CA TYR A 293 48.72 46.31 37.73
C TYR A 293 50.17 45.81 37.75
N ASN A 294 51.15 46.73 37.77
CA ASN A 294 52.58 46.43 37.94
C ASN A 294 53.13 45.38 36.96
N ASN A 295 52.72 45.43 35.69
CA ASN A 295 53.12 44.51 34.62
C ASN A 295 52.79 43.03 34.89
N ARG A 296 51.76 42.74 35.69
CA ARG A 296 51.22 41.38 35.78
C ARG A 296 50.51 41.02 34.46
N PRO A 297 50.66 39.77 33.97
CA PRO A 297 49.98 39.34 32.74
C PRO A 297 48.46 39.29 32.96
N VAL A 298 47.69 39.85 32.03
CA VAL A 298 46.23 39.89 32.05
C VAL A 298 45.71 39.40 30.70
N HIS A 299 44.75 38.48 30.71
CA HIS A 299 44.10 37.94 29.51
C HIS A 299 42.60 38.14 29.64
N ILE A 300 41.97 38.74 28.62
CA ILE A 300 40.52 38.93 28.56
C ILE A 300 39.94 37.68 27.87
N THR A 301 39.13 36.91 28.61
CA THR A 301 38.47 35.71 28.08
C THR A 301 37.00 35.99 27.78
N GLY A 302 36.45 35.40 26.71
CA GLY A 302 35.03 35.54 26.35
C GLY A 302 34.72 35.39 24.86
N GLY A 303 33.68 36.06 24.38
CA GLY A 303 33.19 35.94 23.00
C GLY A 303 34.24 36.26 21.92
N VAL A 304 35.17 37.17 22.21
CA VAL A 304 36.25 37.56 21.28
C VAL A 304 37.27 36.45 21.04
N THR A 305 37.51 35.60 22.04
CA THR A 305 38.38 34.42 21.93
C THR A 305 37.73 33.24 21.19
N SER A 306 36.41 33.30 20.96
CA SER A 306 35.65 32.27 20.23
C SER A 306 35.30 32.66 18.78
N LEU A 307 35.78 33.82 18.31
CA LEU A 307 35.53 34.42 16.98
C LEU A 307 36.69 34.20 15.96
#